data_AF-A0A8H6IQ67-F1
#
_entry.id   AF-A0A8H6IQ67-F1
#
_cell.length_a   1.000
_cell.length_b   1.000
_cell.length_c   1.000
_cell.angle_alpha   90.00
_cell.angle_beta   90.00
_cell.angle_gamma   90.00
#
_symmetry.space_group_name_H-M   'P 1'
#
loop_
_entity.id
_entity.type
_entity.pdbx_description
1 polymer ?
#
loop_
_entity_poly.entity_id
_entity_poly.type
_entity_poly.pdbx_seq_one_letter_code
_entity_poly.pdbx_strand_id
1 'polypeptide(L)'
;MIHVFEDSNGVAVDVIAVPGLGSHALGSWKSPDSDHVWLRDFLPQDIPSVRVLLYGYDTTLPGSLSKQSIEDLGGILVERVVAFRAKDGTTRRPLIFIGHSLGGLLIKEALIRARKRRVDAIGDLAKACYALLFFGVPNLGLRNDQLKTLL
;
A
#
# COMPACT_ATOMS: atom_id res chain seq x y z
N MET A 1 -2.49 -9.32 -4.34
CA MET A 1 -3.63 -9.77 -3.51
C MET A 1 -3.88 -8.73 -2.41
N ILE A 2 -5.13 -8.45 -2.02
CA ILE A 2 -5.44 -7.57 -0.88
C ILE A 2 -6.03 -8.43 0.23
N HIS A 3 -5.47 -8.37 1.45
CA HIS A 3 -6.05 -8.98 2.64
C HIS A 3 -6.85 -7.94 3.41
N VAL A 4 -8.08 -8.27 3.80
CA VAL A 4 -9.01 -7.35 4.47
C VAL A 4 -9.16 -7.76 5.94
N PHE A 5 -9.05 -6.79 6.84
CA PHE A 5 -9.30 -6.94 8.27
C PHE A 5 -10.17 -5.76 8.73
N GLU A 6 -11.33 -6.05 9.32
CA GLU A 6 -12.27 -5.04 9.82
C GLU A 6 -12.92 -5.56 11.10
N ASP A 7 -13.29 -4.65 12.00
CA ASP A 7 -14.10 -4.97 13.16
C ASP A 7 -15.58 -5.15 12.76
N SER A 8 -16.41 -5.64 13.68
CA SER A 8 -17.86 -5.79 13.45
C SER A 8 -18.62 -4.46 13.50
N ASN A 9 -17.94 -3.34 13.73
CA ASN A 9 -18.55 -2.03 13.78
C ASN A 9 -18.69 -1.45 12.37
N GLY A 10 -19.46 -0.38 12.22
CA GLY A 10 -19.51 0.33 10.94
C GLY A 10 -18.13 0.90 10.57
N VAL A 11 -17.62 0.57 9.38
CA VAL A 11 -16.30 1.03 8.91
C VAL A 11 -16.36 2.49 8.44
N ALA A 12 -15.58 3.35 9.10
CA ALA A 12 -15.51 4.79 8.82
C ALA A 12 -14.30 5.18 7.94
N VAL A 13 -13.19 4.44 8.03
CA VAL A 13 -11.93 4.76 7.35
C VAL A 13 -11.21 3.49 6.88
N ASP A 14 -10.61 3.55 5.71
CA ASP A 14 -9.74 2.50 5.18
C ASP A 14 -8.26 2.85 5.39
N VAL A 15 -7.45 1.85 5.71
CA VAL A 15 -5.99 1.90 5.73
C VAL A 15 -5.49 0.90 4.70
N ILE A 16 -4.75 1.36 3.69
CA ILE A 16 -4.07 0.48 2.74
C ILE A 16 -2.57 0.48 3.03
N ALA A 17 -2.05 -0.67 3.41
CA ALA A 17 -0.64 -0.86 3.70
C ALA A 17 0.07 -1.56 2.53
N VAL A 18 1.11 -0.93 2.01
CA VAL A 18 1.90 -1.38 0.84
C VAL A 18 3.33 -1.68 1.30
N PRO A 19 3.77 -2.95 1.24
CA PRO A 19 5.05 -3.38 1.76
C PRO A 19 6.18 -3.10 0.75
N GLY A 20 7.41 -3.50 1.11
CA GLY A 20 8.60 -3.28 0.29
C GLY A 20 8.83 -4.36 -0.77
N LEU A 21 9.90 -4.22 -1.55
CA LEU A 21 10.33 -5.24 -2.51
C LEU A 21 10.68 -6.55 -1.79
N GLY A 22 10.41 -7.69 -2.44
CA GLY A 22 10.77 -9.01 -1.93
C GLY A 22 9.98 -9.48 -0.71
N SER A 23 8.89 -8.81 -0.33
CA SER A 23 8.24 -9.00 0.96
C SER A 23 6.80 -9.50 0.87
N HIS A 24 6.39 -10.30 1.85
CA HIS A 24 5.04 -10.83 1.94
C HIS A 24 4.07 -9.79 2.52
N ALA A 25 2.87 -9.67 1.96
CA ALA A 25 1.87 -8.66 2.33
C ALA A 25 1.59 -8.61 3.85
N LEU A 26 1.39 -9.77 4.48
CA LEU A 26 1.16 -9.89 5.92
C LEU A 26 2.47 -9.88 6.73
N GLY A 27 3.46 -10.69 6.34
CA GLY A 27 4.74 -10.82 7.05
C GLY A 27 5.52 -9.51 7.18
N SER A 28 5.34 -8.55 6.26
CA SER A 28 5.98 -7.23 6.34
C SER A 28 5.56 -6.40 7.55
N TRP A 29 4.43 -6.74 8.16
CA TRP A 29 3.86 -6.02 9.30
C TRP A 29 3.75 -6.90 10.55
N LYS A 30 4.30 -8.12 10.46
CA LYS A 30 4.33 -9.10 11.54
C LYS A 30 5.51 -8.83 12.46
N SER A 31 5.32 -9.05 13.76
CA SER A 31 6.39 -9.07 14.76
C SER A 31 7.43 -10.15 14.40
N PRO A 32 8.73 -9.90 14.65
CA PRO A 32 9.77 -10.91 14.45
C PRO A 32 9.55 -12.18 15.31
N ASP A 33 9.05 -11.99 16.54
CA ASP A 33 9.05 -13.03 17.58
C ASP A 33 7.64 -13.56 17.91
N SER A 34 6.61 -13.15 17.17
CA SER A 34 5.22 -13.59 17.42
C SER A 34 4.35 -13.53 16.17
N ASP A 35 3.16 -14.15 16.22
CA ASP A 35 2.15 -14.10 15.15
C ASP A 35 1.37 -12.78 15.06
N HIS A 36 1.74 -11.80 15.89
CA HIS A 36 1.11 -10.50 15.92
C HIS A 36 1.47 -9.65 14.72
N VAL A 37 0.46 -9.05 14.11
CA VAL A 37 0.56 -8.11 13.00
C VAL A 37 -0.05 -6.80 13.46
N TRP A 38 0.76 -5.78 13.69
CA TRP A 38 0.28 -4.60 14.44
C TRP A 38 -0.88 -3.87 13.75
N LEU A 39 -0.84 -3.80 12.41
CA LEU A 39 -1.92 -3.23 11.61
C LEU A 39 -3.24 -4.00 11.75
N ARG A 40 -3.18 -5.32 11.97
CA ARG A 40 -4.37 -6.17 12.11
C ARG A 40 -4.83 -6.25 13.55
N ASP A 41 -3.89 -6.44 14.47
CA ASP A 41 -4.19 -6.87 15.85
C ASP A 41 -4.29 -5.72 16.83
N PHE A 42 -3.56 -4.61 16.62
CA PHE A 42 -3.48 -3.51 17.58
C PHE A 42 -4.14 -2.24 17.04
N LEU A 43 -3.91 -1.88 15.78
CA LEU A 43 -4.47 -0.65 15.19
C LEU A 43 -6.00 -0.55 15.32
N PRO A 44 -6.81 -1.62 15.12
CA PRO A 44 -8.25 -1.53 15.31
C PRO A 44 -8.69 -1.32 16.77
N GLN A 45 -7.83 -1.64 17.75
CA GLN A 45 -8.10 -1.36 19.16
C GLN A 45 -7.94 0.12 19.48
N ASP A 46 -6.92 0.76 18.90
CA ASP A 46 -6.63 2.19 19.09
C ASP A 46 -7.53 3.09 18.22
N ILE A 47 -7.91 2.61 17.04
CA ILE A 47 -8.78 3.31 16.09
C ILE A 47 -9.96 2.40 15.73
N PRO A 48 -11.03 2.40 16.55
CA PRO A 48 -12.25 1.68 16.23
C PRO A 48 -12.81 2.10 14.87
N SER A 49 -13.53 1.21 14.18
CA SER A 49 -14.11 1.47 12.85
C SER A 49 -13.09 1.69 11.71
N VAL A 50 -11.83 1.30 11.91
CA VAL A 50 -10.82 1.20 10.84
C VAL A 50 -10.93 -0.15 10.11
N ARG A 51 -10.81 -0.10 8.78
CA ARG A 51 -10.59 -1.29 7.96
C ARG A 51 -9.19 -1.28 7.39
N VAL A 52 -8.47 -2.37 7.62
CA VAL A 52 -7.08 -2.54 7.22
C VAL A 52 -7.01 -3.45 6.00
N LEU A 53 -6.33 -2.96 4.96
CA LEU A 53 -6.15 -3.59 3.67
C LEU A 53 -4.65 -3.79 3.43
N LEU A 54 -4.15 -5.01 3.58
CA LEU A 54 -2.74 -5.31 3.31
C LEU A 54 -2.59 -5.66 1.83
N TYR A 55 -1.91 -4.80 1.07
CA TYR A 55 -1.68 -5.00 -0.36
C TYR A 55 -0.41 -5.81 -0.60
N GLY A 56 -0.53 -6.94 -1.28
CA GLY A 56 0.57 -7.71 -1.84
C GLY A 56 0.64 -7.57 -3.36
N TYR A 57 1.84 -7.45 -3.89
CA TYR A 57 2.14 -7.50 -5.31
C TYR A 57 3.21 -8.57 -5.57
N ASP A 58 3.36 -9.01 -6.82
CA ASP A 58 4.41 -9.97 -7.14
C ASP A 58 5.77 -9.32 -6.89
N THR A 59 6.52 -9.91 -5.96
CA THR A 59 7.83 -9.44 -5.54
C THR A 59 8.95 -10.31 -6.09
N THR A 60 8.62 -11.35 -6.85
CA THR A 60 9.62 -12.26 -7.40
C THR A 60 10.20 -11.66 -8.69
N LEU A 61 11.53 -11.53 -8.72
CA LEU A 61 12.30 -11.33 -9.96
C LEU A 61 13.15 -12.57 -10.27
N PRO A 62 12.60 -13.78 -10.53
CA PRO A 62 13.41 -14.89 -11.03
C PRO A 62 13.37 -14.83 -12.56
N GLY A 63 14.43 -14.31 -13.19
CA GLY A 63 14.67 -14.48 -14.63
C GLY A 63 13.71 -13.80 -15.61
N SER A 64 12.82 -12.90 -15.16
CA SER A 64 11.94 -12.15 -16.06
C SER A 64 12.70 -11.08 -16.83
N LEU A 65 12.73 -11.19 -18.15
CA LEU A 65 13.31 -10.22 -19.09
C LEU A 65 12.54 -8.88 -19.12
N SER A 66 11.42 -8.76 -18.40
CA SER A 66 10.70 -7.49 -18.20
C SER A 66 10.86 -7.01 -16.76
N LYS A 67 11.81 -6.10 -16.52
CA LYS A 67 11.90 -5.36 -15.25
C LYS A 67 10.68 -4.45 -15.11
N GLN A 68 9.73 -4.78 -14.24
CA GLN A 68 8.63 -3.86 -13.93
C GLN A 68 9.18 -2.61 -13.26
N SER A 69 8.87 -1.45 -13.84
CA SER A 69 9.29 -0.16 -13.30
C SER A 69 8.42 0.26 -12.09
N ILE A 70 8.85 1.28 -11.34
CA ILE A 70 8.05 1.88 -10.27
C ILE A 70 6.75 2.42 -10.86
N GLU A 71 6.83 2.97 -12.07
CA GLU A 71 5.73 3.44 -12.88
C GLU A 71 4.73 2.31 -13.14
N ASP A 72 5.17 1.16 -13.65
CA ASP A 72 4.29 0.03 -13.92
C ASP A 72 3.58 -0.46 -12.66
N LEU A 73 4.36 -0.67 -11.58
CA LEU A 73 3.85 -1.17 -10.31
C LEU A 73 2.89 -0.17 -9.63
N GLY A 74 3.18 1.13 -9.69
CA GLY A 74 2.31 2.19 -9.21
C GLY A 74 1.01 2.29 -10.01
N GLY A 75 1.07 2.01 -11.32
CA GLY A 75 -0.10 1.84 -12.18
C GLY A 75 -1.01 0.71 -11.75
N ILE A 76 -0.42 -0.46 -11.56
CA ILE A 76 -1.16 -1.64 -11.12
C ILE A 76 -1.78 -1.38 -9.74
N LEU A 77 -1.03 -0.75 -8.82
CA LEU A 77 -1.55 -0.39 -7.50
C LEU A 77 -2.81 0.48 -7.59
N VAL A 78 -2.76 1.57 -8.38
CA VAL A 78 -3.91 2.49 -8.48
C VAL A 78 -5.14 1.80 -9.07
N GLU A 79 -4.96 0.99 -10.12
CA GLU A 79 -6.05 0.24 -10.75
C GLU A 79 -6.67 -0.77 -9.79
N ARG A 80 -5.84 -1.51 -9.05
CA ARG A 80 -6.31 -2.52 -8.08
C ARG A 80 -7.09 -1.89 -6.94
N VAL A 81 -6.59 -0.79 -6.38
CA VAL A 81 -7.27 -0.08 -5.28
C VAL A 81 -8.61 0.49 -5.73
N VAL A 82 -8.65 1.13 -6.92
CA VAL A 82 -9.89 1.69 -7.48
C VAL A 82 -10.90 0.59 -7.79
N ALA A 83 -10.48 -0.50 -8.42
CA ALA A 83 -11.35 -1.63 -8.73
C ALA A 83 -11.92 -2.28 -7.46
N PHE A 84 -11.09 -2.46 -6.42
CA PHE A 84 -11.53 -2.99 -5.13
C PHE A 84 -12.60 -2.10 -4.49
N ARG A 85 -12.34 -0.79 -4.41
CA ARG A 85 -13.24 0.18 -3.78
C ARG A 85 -14.50 0.47 -4.60
N ALA A 86 -14.45 0.29 -5.91
CA ALA A 86 -15.65 0.34 -6.75
C ALA A 86 -16.55 -0.87 -6.50
N LYS A 87 -15.95 -2.07 -6.40
CA LYS A 87 -16.69 -3.31 -6.16
C LYS A 87 -17.39 -3.35 -4.80
N ASP A 88 -16.77 -2.80 -3.76
CA ASP A 88 -17.33 -2.81 -2.40
C ASP A 88 -18.13 -1.54 -2.04
N GLY A 89 -18.28 -0.60 -2.99
CA GLY A 89 -19.03 0.64 -2.78
C GLY A 89 -18.33 1.69 -1.91
N THR A 90 -17.02 1.56 -1.65
CA THR A 90 -16.29 2.44 -0.70
C THR A 90 -15.45 3.52 -1.38
N THR A 91 -15.67 3.80 -2.67
CA THR A 91 -14.90 4.78 -3.47
C THR A 91 -14.63 6.10 -2.75
N ARG A 92 -15.59 6.64 -1.99
CA ARG A 92 -15.49 7.92 -1.27
C ARG A 92 -15.08 7.82 0.21
N ARG A 93 -14.94 6.62 0.78
CA ARG A 93 -14.56 6.45 2.19
C ARG A 93 -13.17 7.06 2.44
N PRO A 94 -12.93 7.80 3.53
CA PRO A 94 -11.59 8.26 3.86
C PRO A 94 -10.56 7.13 3.80
N LEU A 95 -9.40 7.42 3.22
CA LEU A 95 -8.32 6.47 2.96
C LEU A 95 -6.99 7.02 3.49
N ILE A 96 -6.28 6.16 4.21
CA ILE A 96 -4.92 6.39 4.68
C ILE A 96 -4.02 5.37 3.99
N PHE A 97 -2.89 5.80 3.43
CA PHE A 97 -1.88 4.90 2.92
C PHE A 97 -0.72 4.76 3.89
N ILE A 98 -0.24 3.53 4.06
CA ILE A 98 0.98 3.22 4.79
C ILE A 98 1.95 2.55 3.81
N GLY A 99 3.12 3.13 3.62
CA GLY A 99 4.13 2.62 2.70
C GLY A 99 5.43 2.27 3.40
N HIS A 100 5.96 1.07 3.16
CA HIS A 100 7.30 0.70 3.59
C HIS A 100 8.24 0.54 2.38
N SER A 101 9.44 1.12 2.45
CA SER A 101 10.49 1.01 1.42
C SER A 101 9.92 1.30 0.01
N LEU A 102 10.07 0.37 -0.95
CA LEU A 102 9.53 0.49 -2.30
C LEU A 102 8.02 0.78 -2.33
N GLY A 103 7.24 0.23 -1.40
CA GLY A 103 5.79 0.42 -1.34
C GLY A 103 5.39 1.88 -1.20
N GLY A 104 6.19 2.69 -0.51
CA GLY A 104 5.98 4.14 -0.42
C GLY A 104 6.17 4.86 -1.76
N LEU A 105 7.12 4.41 -2.59
CA LEU A 105 7.29 4.94 -3.95
C LEU A 105 6.11 4.57 -4.85
N LEU A 106 5.61 3.33 -4.72
CA LEU A 106 4.42 2.89 -5.46
C LEU A 106 3.19 3.72 -5.12
N ILE A 107 2.97 4.00 -3.82
CA ILE A 107 1.89 4.87 -3.35
C ILE A 107 2.01 6.27 -3.96
N LYS A 108 3.22 6.84 -3.96
CA LYS A 108 3.45 8.18 -4.55
C LYS A 108 3.11 8.20 -6.03
N GLU A 109 3.60 7.23 -6.79
CA GLU A 109 3.31 7.13 -8.22
C GLU A 109 1.81 6.95 -8.49
N ALA A 110 1.14 6.08 -7.72
CA ALA A 110 -0.31 5.88 -7.79
C ALA A 110 -1.08 7.20 -7.55
N LEU A 111 -0.68 7.97 -6.53
CA LEU A 111 -1.33 9.25 -6.21
C LEU A 111 -1.04 10.34 -7.26
N ILE A 112 0.16 10.36 -7.85
CA ILE A 112 0.50 11.26 -8.96
C ILE A 112 -0.38 10.96 -10.17
N ARG A 113 -0.48 9.68 -10.57
CA ARG A 113 -1.36 9.24 -11.68
C ARG A 113 -2.78 9.66 -11.44
N ALA A 114 -3.27 9.39 -10.24
CA ALA A 114 -4.63 9.72 -9.90
C ALA A 114 -4.87 11.23 -9.87
N ARG A 115 -3.88 12.08 -9.58
CA ARG A 115 -4.04 13.55 -9.60
C ARG A 115 -4.12 14.14 -10.99
N LYS A 116 -3.47 13.48 -11.95
CA LYS A 116 -3.55 13.82 -13.36
C LYS A 116 -4.93 13.52 -13.95
N ARG A 117 -5.71 12.61 -13.33
CA ARG A 117 -7.06 12.24 -13.77
C ARG A 117 -8.10 12.98 -12.92
N ARG A 118 -8.81 13.96 -13.49
CA ARG A 118 -9.69 14.86 -12.71
C ARG A 118 -11.14 14.38 -12.59
N VAL A 119 -11.61 13.57 -13.54
CA VAL A 119 -13.06 13.30 -13.75
C VAL A 119 -13.33 11.80 -13.93
N ASP A 120 -12.72 10.95 -13.09
CA ASP A 120 -13.05 9.52 -13.03
C ASP A 120 -12.75 8.91 -11.66
N ALA A 121 -13.06 7.60 -11.51
CA ALA A 121 -12.86 6.84 -10.28
C ALA A 121 -11.39 6.82 -9.81
N ILE A 122 -10.44 6.90 -10.74
CA ILE A 122 -9.02 7.03 -10.41
C ILE A 122 -8.75 8.41 -9.80
N GLY A 123 -9.32 9.47 -10.38
CA GLY A 123 -9.29 10.82 -9.82
C GLY A 123 -9.84 10.93 -8.41
N ASP A 124 -10.95 10.25 -8.13
CA ASP A 124 -11.57 10.24 -6.81
C ASP A 124 -10.68 9.64 -5.72
N LEU A 125 -9.68 8.82 -6.09
CA LEU A 125 -8.73 8.25 -5.12
C LEU A 125 -7.92 9.31 -4.35
N ALA A 126 -7.60 10.51 -4.89
CA ALA A 126 -6.97 11.53 -4.00
C ALA A 126 -7.97 12.15 -3.10
N LYS A 127 -9.15 12.44 -3.65
CA LYS A 127 -10.16 13.15 -2.87
C LYS A 127 -10.49 12.33 -1.63
N ALA A 128 -10.40 11.01 -1.75
CA ALA A 128 -10.49 10.06 -0.66
C ALA A 128 -9.21 9.88 0.17
N CYS A 129 -8.02 10.30 -0.26
CA CYS A 129 -6.76 10.12 0.46
C CYS A 129 -6.49 11.27 1.44
N TYR A 130 -6.53 10.99 2.74
CA TYR A 130 -6.41 12.00 3.80
C TYR A 130 -5.05 11.99 4.50
N ALA A 131 -4.34 10.86 4.51
CA ALA A 131 -3.03 10.77 5.16
C ALA A 131 -2.10 9.74 4.50
N LEU A 132 -0.80 9.95 4.69
CA LEU A 132 0.29 9.11 4.23
C LEU A 132 1.27 8.87 5.38
N LEU A 133 1.61 7.62 5.66
CA LEU A 133 2.67 7.26 6.60
C LEU A 133 3.74 6.46 5.85
N PHE A 134 5.01 6.86 5.99
CA PHE A 134 6.11 6.27 5.24
C PHE A 134 7.24 5.79 6.15
N PHE A 135 7.65 4.54 5.96
CA PHE A 135 8.71 3.87 6.71
C PHE A 135 9.86 3.50 5.77
N GLY A 136 11.04 4.11 5.96
CA GLY A 136 12.24 3.76 5.18
C GLY A 136 12.11 3.95 3.66
N VAL A 137 11.23 4.84 3.20
CA VAL A 137 10.97 5.06 1.77
C VAL A 137 12.11 5.87 1.14
N PRO A 138 12.82 5.37 0.10
CA PRO A 138 13.99 6.03 -0.47
C PRO A 138 13.58 7.17 -1.42
N ASN A 139 13.00 8.22 -0.87
CA ASN A 139 12.42 9.35 -1.59
C ASN A 139 13.41 10.13 -2.47
N LEU A 140 14.70 10.07 -2.12
CA LEU A 140 15.80 10.74 -2.82
C LEU A 140 16.69 9.74 -3.56
N GLY A 141 16.18 8.52 -3.79
CA GLY A 141 16.97 7.39 -4.26
C GLY A 141 17.70 6.65 -3.15
N LEU A 142 18.26 5.50 -3.50
CA LEU A 142 19.13 4.72 -2.62
C LEU A 142 20.57 5.17 -2.88
N ARG A 143 21.27 5.62 -1.84
CA ARG A 143 22.73 5.78 -1.92
C ARG A 143 23.32 4.38 -2.10
N ASN A 144 23.80 4.11 -3.32
CA ASN A 144 24.22 2.79 -3.80
C ASN A 144 25.45 2.21 -3.07
N ASP A 145 26.07 2.97 -2.18
CA ASP A 145 27.30 2.56 -1.50
C ASP A 145 27.07 1.37 -0.56
N GLN A 146 25.88 1.26 0.05
CA GLN A 146 25.52 0.15 0.95
C GLN A 146 24.94 -1.08 0.22
N LEU A 147 24.54 -0.96 -1.05
CA LEU A 147 24.13 -2.10 -1.88
C LEU A 147 25.34 -2.88 -2.42
N LYS A 148 26.52 -2.26 -2.48
CA LYS A 148 27.78 -2.93 -2.86
C LYS A 148 28.26 -3.93 -1.81
N THR A 149 27.83 -3.82 -0.55
CA THR A 149 28.26 -4.70 0.55
C THR A 149 27.36 -5.91 0.75
N LEU A 150 26.30 -6.05 -0.05
CA LEU A 150 25.33 -7.16 -0.01
C LEU A 150 25.44 -8.09 -1.24
N LEU A 151 26.45 -7.85 -2.10
CA LEU A 151 26.92 -8.70 -3.19
C LEU A 151 28.35 -9.14 -2.90
#